data_AF-A0A2R4NHD5-F1
#
_entry.id   AF-A0A2R4NHD5-F1
#
_cell.length_a   1.000
_cell.length_b   1.000
_cell.length_c   1.000
_cell.angle_alpha   90.00
_cell.angle_beta   90.00
_cell.angle_gamma   90.00
#
_symmetry.space_group_name_H-M   'P 1'
#
loop_
_entity.id
_entity.type
_entity.pdbx_description
1 polymer ?
#
loop_
_entity_poly.entity_id
_entity_poly.type
_entity_poly.pdbx_seq_one_letter_code
_entity_poly.pdbx_strand_id
1 'polypeptide(L)' 'MRLASRFGLTHSIRQERPLTNDELVKVVPSVFSEEKHNSRSDRYTYIPTITLLGDAANLLI' A
#
# COMPACT_ATOMS: atom_id res chain seq x y z
N MET A 1 -6.91 28.59 6.90
CA MET A 1 -6.27 27.25 6.94
C MET A 1 -6.16 26.71 5.52
N ARG A 2 -4.95 26.38 5.06
CA ARG A 2 -4.73 25.78 3.73
C ARG A 2 -4.79 24.27 3.88
N LEU A 3 -5.93 23.68 3.53
CA LEU A 3 -6.04 22.22 3.40
C LEU A 3 -5.06 21.81 2.30
N ALA A 4 -4.08 20.98 2.64
CA ALA A 4 -3.04 20.58 1.72
C ALA A 4 -3.64 19.77 0.56
N SER A 5 -3.84 20.40 -0.59
CA SER A 5 -4.17 19.71 -1.85
C SER A 5 -2.88 19.13 -2.43
N ARG A 6 -2.39 18.02 -1.87
CA ARG A 6 -1.21 17.29 -2.38
C ARG A 6 -1.59 16.15 -3.32
N PHE A 7 -2.71 16.27 -4.04
CA PHE A 7 -3.06 15.36 -5.14
C PHE A 7 -2.09 15.45 -6.34
N GLY A 8 -1.13 16.38 -6.30
CA GLY A 8 -0.13 16.59 -7.36
C GLY A 8 1.13 15.72 -7.29
N LEU A 9 1.32 14.90 -6.24
CA LEU A 9 2.34 13.85 -6.29
C LEU A 9 1.78 12.66 -7.07
N THR A 10 2.47 12.25 -8.13
CA THR A 10 2.12 11.08 -8.94
C THR A 10 2.02 9.84 -8.04
N HIS A 11 0.79 9.33 -7.84
CA HIS A 11 0.51 8.10 -7.09
C HIS A 11 0.76 6.81 -7.90
N SER A 12 1.23 6.93 -9.15
CA SER A 12 1.47 5.81 -10.05
C SER A 12 2.93 5.72 -10.48
N ILE A 13 3.57 4.60 -10.18
CA ILE A 13 4.91 4.29 -10.66
C ILE A 13 4.78 3.18 -11.70
N ARG A 14 5.38 3.40 -12.87
CA ARG A 14 5.48 2.39 -13.93
C ARG A 14 6.94 1.96 -14.05
N GLN A 15 7.19 0.68 -13.86
CA GLN A 15 8.50 0.04 -14.04
C GLN A 15 8.30 -1.32 -14.71
N GLU A 16 9.32 -1.80 -15.43
CA GLU A 16 9.32 -3.13 -16.04
C GLU A 16 9.61 -4.24 -15.01
N ARG A 17 10.10 -3.87 -13.82
CA ARG A 17 10.34 -4.77 -12.69
C ARG A 17 9.31 -4.54 -11.57
N PRO A 18 9.06 -5.54 -10.71
CA PRO A 18 8.35 -5.34 -9.46
C PRO A 18 9.02 -4.26 -8.59
N LEU A 19 8.20 -3.52 -7.84
CA LEU A 19 8.69 -2.55 -6.87
C LEU A 19 9.30 -3.26 -5.67
N THR A 20 10.39 -2.69 -5.16
CA THR A 20 11.02 -3.13 -3.90
C THR A 20 10.19 -2.69 -2.70
N ASN A 21 10.35 -3.35 -1.55
CA ASN A 21 9.68 -2.96 -0.31
C ASN A 21 9.98 -1.49 0.08
N ASP A 22 11.23 -1.05 -0.10
CA ASP A 22 11.63 0.34 0.19
C ASP A 22 10.92 1.36 -0.71
N GLU A 23 10.67 1.01 -1.97
CA GLU A 23 9.88 1.84 -2.89
C GLU A 23 8.40 1.85 -2.48
N LEU A 24 7.85 0.70 -2.09
CA LEU A 24 6.47 0.58 -1.62
C LEU A 24 6.23 1.37 -0.33
N VAL A 25 7.16 1.36 0.64
CA VAL A 25 7.01 2.13 1.90
C VAL A 25 6.88 3.63 1.62
N LYS A 26 7.58 4.15 0.62
CA LYS A 26 7.54 5.58 0.25
C LYS A 26 6.22 5.98 -0.39
N VAL A 27 5.58 5.08 -1.13
CA VAL A 27 4.45 5.41 -2.03
C VAL A 27 3.12 4.93 -1.47
N VAL A 28 3.11 3.74 -0.86
CA VAL A 28 1.94 3.06 -0.30
C VAL A 28 2.22 2.52 1.11
N PRO A 29 2.57 3.39 2.08
CA PRO A 29 2.93 2.97 3.44
C PRO A 29 1.83 2.15 4.14
N SER A 30 0.57 2.39 3.80
CA SER A 30 -0.58 1.68 4.41
C SER A 30 -0.61 0.18 4.11
N VAL A 31 0.05 -0.29 3.06
CA VAL A 31 0.08 -1.72 2.69
C VAL A 31 0.84 -2.56 3.74
N PHE A 32 1.77 -1.93 4.46
CA PHE A 32 2.56 -2.55 5.53
C PHE A 32 1.87 -2.50 6.90
N SER A 33 0.68 -1.90 7.00
CA SER A 33 -0.09 -1.92 8.27
C SER A 33 -0.52 -3.34 8.56
N GLU A 34 -0.21 -3.87 9.74
CA GLU A 34 -0.59 -5.22 10.20
C GLU A 34 -2.05 -5.30 10.67
N GLU A 35 -2.64 -4.15 10.97
CA GLU A 35 -3.99 -4.05 11.51
C GLU A 35 -4.89 -3.09 10.72
N LYS A 36 -6.19 -3.25 10.94
CA LYS A 36 -7.23 -2.34 10.48
C LYS A 36 -6.98 -0.93 11.02
N HIS A 37 -7.08 0.06 10.15
CA HIS A 37 -6.98 1.46 10.58
C HIS A 37 -8.13 1.84 11.53
N ASN A 38 -7.82 2.46 12.67
CA ASN A 38 -8.77 2.78 13.74
C ASN A 38 -9.98 3.62 13.29
N SER A 39 -9.83 4.44 12.24
CA SER A 39 -10.94 5.23 11.69
C SER A 39 -11.97 4.41 10.90
N ARG A 40 -11.71 3.12 10.63
CA ARG A 40 -12.59 2.27 9.83
C ARG A 40 -13.69 1.70 10.72
N SER A 41 -14.93 1.77 10.24
CA SER A 41 -16.10 1.20 10.91
C SER A 41 -16.01 -0.32 11.06
N ASP A 42 -16.77 -0.90 11.99
CA ASP A 42 -16.73 -2.34 12.29
C ASP A 42 -17.03 -3.24 11.09
N ARG A 43 -17.85 -2.78 10.15
CA ARG A 43 -18.18 -3.52 8.92
C ARG A 43 -17.00 -3.63 7.94
N TYR A 44 -15.94 -2.85 8.12
CA TYR A 44 -14.76 -2.93 7.26
C TYR A 44 -13.95 -4.18 7.61
N THR A 45 -13.82 -5.07 6.62
CA THR A 45 -12.95 -6.25 6.68
C THR A 45 -11.55 -5.84 6.25
N TYR A 46 -10.59 -5.98 7.17
CA TYR A 46 -9.19 -5.74 6.86
C TYR A 46 -8.59 -6.95 6.13
N ILE A 47 -7.80 -6.66 5.10
CA ILE A 47 -7.08 -7.65 4.31
C ILE A 47 -5.59 -7.30 4.39
N PRO A 48 -4.72 -8.23 4.81
CA PRO A 48 -3.28 -7.98 4.93
C PRO A 48 -2.61 -8.00 3.56
N THR A 49 -2.64 -6.86 2.86
CA THR A 49 -2.18 -6.73 1.47
C THR A 49 -0.70 -7.09 1.28
N ILE A 50 0.19 -6.74 2.21
CA ILE A 50 1.62 -7.05 2.07
C ILE A 50 1.88 -8.56 2.09
N THR A 51 1.16 -9.32 2.92
CA THR A 51 1.25 -10.77 2.97
C THR A 51 0.82 -11.38 1.64
N LEU A 52 -0.30 -10.90 1.08
CA LEU A 52 -0.77 -11.36 -0.22
C LEU A 52 0.21 -11.06 -1.36
N LEU A 53 0.87 -9.90 -1.33
CA LEU A 53 1.89 -9.54 -2.33
C LEU A 53 3.16 -10.38 -2.20
N GLY A 54 3.58 -10.70 -0.96
CA GLY A 54 4.70 -11.60 -0.71
C GLY A 54 4.43 -13.03 -1.20
N ASP A 55 3.25 -13.56 -0.88
CA ASP A 55 2.84 -14.91 -1.28
C ASP A 55 2.62 -15.03 -2.80
N ALA A 56 2.02 -14.01 -3.43
CA ALA A 56 1.81 -13.98 -4.88
C ALA A 56 3.13 -13.93 -5.68
N ALA A 57 4.16 -13.27 -5.15
CA ALA A 57 5.49 -13.28 -5.75
C ALA A 57 6.17 -14.67 -5.64
N ASN A 58 5.84 -15.43 -4.59
CA ASN A 58 6.38 -16.77 -4.35
C ASN A 58 5.72 -17.87 -5.20
N LEU A 59 4.54 -17.61 -5.77
CA LEU A 59 3.82 -18.54 -6.65
C LEU A 59 4.24 -18.43 -8.13
N LEU A 60 5.12 -17.49 -8.49
CA LEU A 60 5.58 -17.23 -9.85
C LEU A 60 7.07 -17.60 -10.08
N ILE A 61 7.66 -18.39 -9.18
CA ILE A 61 9.00 -18.97 -9.33
C ILE A 61 8.90 -20.50 -9.26
#